data_AF-A0A931NX38-F1
#
_entry.id   AF-A0A931NX38-F1
#
_cell.length_a   1.000
_cell.length_b   1.000
_cell.length_c   1.000
_cell.angle_alpha   90.00
_cell.angle_beta   90.00
_cell.angle_gamma   90.00
#
_symmetry.space_group_name_H-M   'P 1'
#
loop_
_entity.id
_entity.type
_entity.pdbx_description
1 polymer ?
#
loop_
_entity_poly.entity_id
_entity_poly.type
_entity_poly.pdbx_seq_one_letter_code
_entity_poly.pdbx_strand_id
1 'polypeptide(L)'
;MATATSGGDVTGTTIGSGSANLDGGSGVTVGGQTGAGGSDGGGSASTAQSVQAAGDSAEQGTDIVAKIAALEAKLAAVETLVREAVAAFSSAEKSRQLDQELAAAGAVDLPTAAALLGPAVQAGTAAAAAVASLKQSKPFLFRKPQASSAMGAASKRDPLAALAEQALATGDKRALLDYLRARRGG
;
A
#
# COMPACT_ATOMS: atom_id res chain seq x y z
N MET A 1 15.02 48.08 -12.11
CA MET A 1 13.88 48.07 -13.05
C MET A 1 14.00 46.80 -13.88
N ALA A 2 13.16 45.78 -13.83
CA ALA A 2 11.77 45.66 -13.38
C ALA A 2 11.59 44.33 -12.60
N THR A 3 10.78 44.38 -11.54
CA THR A 3 10.30 43.23 -10.77
C THR A 3 8.97 42.78 -11.35
N ALA A 4 8.90 41.56 -11.87
CA ALA A 4 7.66 40.96 -12.34
C ALA A 4 7.16 39.91 -11.32
N THR A 5 6.16 40.34 -10.55
CA THR A 5 5.27 39.53 -9.73
C THR A 5 4.14 39.00 -10.60
N SER A 6 3.93 37.68 -10.64
CA SER A 6 2.75 37.00 -11.18
C SER A 6 2.84 35.56 -10.67
N GLY A 7 1.86 34.93 -10.05
CA GLY A 7 0.42 35.13 -10.02
C GLY A 7 -0.10 33.70 -9.81
N GLY A 8 -0.61 33.42 -8.62
CA GLY A 8 -0.94 32.07 -8.19
C GLY A 8 -2.19 31.51 -8.87
N ASP A 9 -2.16 30.21 -9.13
CA ASP A 9 -3.35 29.37 -9.31
C ASP A 9 -3.15 28.10 -8.47
N VAL A 10 -3.67 28.11 -7.24
CA VAL A 10 -3.82 26.93 -6.40
C VAL A 10 -5.15 26.29 -6.76
N THR A 11 -5.10 25.32 -7.68
CA THR A 11 -6.26 24.47 -7.95
C THR A 11 -6.36 23.44 -6.82
N GLY A 12 -7.26 23.71 -5.88
CA GLY A 12 -7.66 22.77 -4.85
C GLY A 12 -8.25 21.51 -5.48
N THR A 13 -7.51 20.41 -5.39
CA THR A 13 -8.04 19.07 -5.64
C THR A 13 -8.40 18.45 -4.30
N THR A 14 -9.69 18.46 -3.98
CA THR A 14 -10.30 17.71 -2.89
C THR A 14 -10.17 16.21 -3.21
N ILE A 15 -9.20 15.55 -2.60
CA ILE A 15 -9.15 14.08 -2.58
C ILE A 15 -10.15 13.64 -1.51
N GLY A 16 -11.28 13.12 -1.98
CA GLY A 16 -12.33 12.56 -1.14
C GLY A 16 -11.77 11.41 -0.29
N SER A 17 -11.82 11.59 1.02
CA SER A 17 -11.68 10.52 1.99
C SER A 17 -12.89 9.60 1.88
N GLY A 18 -12.74 8.56 1.04
CA GLY A 18 -13.63 7.40 1.03
C GLY A 18 -13.46 6.62 2.32
N SER A 19 -14.21 7.01 3.34
CA SER A 19 -14.41 6.23 4.57
C SER A 19 -15.09 4.92 4.20
N ALA A 20 -14.31 3.87 4.04
CA ALA A 20 -14.83 2.50 4.08
C ALA A 20 -15.32 2.24 5.51
N ASN A 21 -16.64 2.29 5.68
CA ASN A 21 -17.33 1.72 6.84
C ASN A 21 -17.04 0.21 6.87
N LEU A 22 -16.04 -0.18 7.66
CA LEU A 22 -15.93 -1.55 8.15
C LEU A 22 -16.91 -1.68 9.32
N ASP A 23 -18.16 -1.95 8.94
CA ASP A 23 -19.18 -2.55 9.78
C ASP A 23 -18.75 -3.99 10.08
N GLY A 24 -18.22 -4.17 11.28
CA GLY A 24 -17.68 -5.44 11.79
C GLY A 24 -17.88 -5.48 13.29
N GLY A 25 -19.10 -5.84 13.68
CA GLY A 25 -19.54 -5.92 15.06
C GLY A 25 -18.71 -6.85 15.94
N SER A 26 -18.75 -6.56 17.24
CA SER A 26 -19.03 -7.55 18.27
C SER A 26 -19.29 -6.79 19.56
N GLY A 27 -20.53 -6.84 20.04
CA GLY A 27 -20.93 -6.26 21.30
C GLY A 27 -20.16 -6.88 22.47
N VAL A 28 -19.69 -6.01 23.36
CA VAL A 28 -19.42 -6.37 24.76
C VAL A 28 -20.21 -5.39 25.59
N THR A 29 -21.37 -5.86 26.04
CA THR A 29 -22.20 -5.22 27.06
C THR A 29 -22.17 -6.07 28.32
N VAL A 30 -22.28 -5.39 29.46
CA VAL A 30 -22.72 -5.87 30.78
C VAL A 30 -21.62 -6.40 31.72
N GLY A 31 -21.44 -5.67 32.82
CA GLY A 31 -20.70 -6.13 33.98
C GLY A 31 -20.50 -5.08 35.08
N GLY A 32 -21.47 -4.19 35.31
CA GLY A 32 -21.47 -3.35 36.50
C GLY A 32 -21.87 -4.18 37.72
N GLN A 33 -20.93 -4.40 38.65
CA GLN A 33 -21.22 -4.99 39.95
C GLN A 33 -20.75 -4.02 41.04
N THR A 34 -21.67 -3.16 41.47
CA THR A 34 -21.57 -2.39 42.72
C THR A 34 -21.92 -3.32 43.88
N GLY A 35 -20.90 -3.86 44.53
CA GLY A 35 -21.02 -4.57 45.80
C GLY A 35 -20.72 -3.64 46.96
N ALA A 36 -21.75 -3.06 47.57
CA ALA A 36 -21.68 -2.48 48.90
C ALA A 36 -21.86 -3.61 49.92
N GLY A 37 -20.85 -3.86 50.74
CA GLY A 37 -20.90 -4.82 51.84
C GLY A 37 -19.85 -4.45 52.87
N GLY A 38 -20.28 -3.77 53.94
CA GLY A 38 -19.43 -3.44 55.08
C GLY A 38 -19.13 -4.67 55.94
N SER A 39 -17.99 -4.62 56.61
CA SER A 39 -17.73 -5.39 57.82
C SER A 39 -16.69 -4.66 58.65
N ASP A 40 -17.15 -3.89 59.63
CA ASP A 40 -16.33 -3.37 60.71
C ASP A 40 -15.95 -4.53 61.62
N GLY A 41 -14.71 -5.01 61.48
CA GLY A 41 -14.15 -6.10 62.27
C GLY A 41 -12.78 -5.69 62.80
N GLY A 42 -12.75 -5.14 64.02
CA GLY A 42 -11.52 -4.89 64.76
C GLY A 42 -10.76 -6.19 65.04
N GLY A 43 -9.46 -6.17 64.74
CA GLY A 43 -8.56 -7.28 65.00
C GLY A 43 -7.12 -6.80 64.91
N SER A 44 -6.53 -6.53 66.06
CA SER A 44 -5.14 -6.10 66.24
C SER A 44 -4.16 -7.17 65.74
N ALA A 45 -3.87 -7.18 64.43
CA ALA A 45 -2.85 -8.03 63.78
C ALA A 45 -2.10 -7.28 62.64
N SER A 46 -2.16 -5.94 62.62
CA SER A 46 -1.84 -5.12 61.44
C SER A 46 -0.35 -4.88 61.14
N THR A 47 0.58 -5.42 61.93
CA THR A 47 2.02 -5.25 61.67
C THR A 47 2.62 -6.38 60.84
N ALA A 48 2.03 -7.59 60.83
CA ALA A 48 2.53 -8.70 60.02
C ALA A 48 1.92 -8.72 58.59
N GLN A 49 0.65 -8.33 58.45
CA GLN A 49 -0.03 -8.25 57.14
C GLN A 49 0.43 -7.07 56.27
N SER A 50 0.88 -5.96 56.88
CA SER A 50 1.40 -4.80 56.15
C SER A 50 2.79 -5.06 55.53
N VAL A 51 3.56 -6.01 56.06
CA VAL A 51 4.84 -6.43 55.47
C VAL A 51 4.62 -7.40 54.30
N GLN A 52 3.58 -8.25 54.34
CA GLN A 52 3.22 -9.14 53.24
C GLN A 52 2.64 -8.38 52.03
N ALA A 53 1.77 -7.38 52.26
CA ALA A 53 1.24 -6.53 51.17
C ALA A 53 2.32 -5.67 50.48
N ALA A 54 3.38 -5.29 51.20
CA ALA A 54 4.53 -4.59 50.63
C ALA A 54 5.40 -5.51 49.76
N GLY A 55 5.50 -6.81 50.10
CA GLY A 55 6.20 -7.83 49.31
C GLY A 55 5.50 -8.12 47.97
N ASP A 56 4.19 -8.36 47.98
CA ASP A 56 3.40 -8.61 46.76
C ASP A 56 3.39 -7.39 45.81
N SER A 57 3.41 -6.18 46.35
CA SER A 57 3.48 -4.94 45.56
C SER A 57 4.85 -4.77 44.88
N ALA A 58 5.93 -5.24 45.52
CA ALA A 58 7.27 -5.20 44.95
C ALA A 58 7.44 -6.23 43.82
N GLU A 59 6.92 -7.44 43.97
CA GLU A 59 6.94 -8.48 42.93
C GLU A 59 6.10 -8.07 41.71
N GLN A 60 4.90 -7.52 41.92
CA GLN A 60 4.09 -6.96 40.83
C GLN A 60 4.78 -5.80 40.11
N GLY A 61 5.53 -4.96 40.83
CA GLY A 61 6.35 -3.90 40.24
C GLY A 61 7.41 -4.45 39.29
N THR A 62 8.11 -5.52 39.68
CA THR A 62 9.13 -6.16 38.82
C THR A 62 8.54 -6.81 37.58
N ASP A 63 7.37 -7.44 37.69
CA ASP A 63 6.66 -8.04 36.54
C ASP A 63 6.17 -7.00 35.54
N ILE A 64 5.69 -5.84 36.03
CA ILE A 64 5.28 -4.73 35.17
C ILE A 64 6.50 -4.16 34.45
N VAL A 65 7.61 -3.94 35.14
CA VAL A 65 8.87 -3.45 34.52
C VAL A 65 9.36 -4.44 33.45
N ALA A 66 9.34 -5.75 33.73
CA ALA A 66 9.71 -6.76 32.76
C ALA A 66 8.78 -6.77 31.53
N LYS A 67 7.47 -6.59 31.73
CA LYS A 67 6.50 -6.46 30.64
C LYS A 67 6.73 -5.20 29.80
N ILE A 68 7.02 -4.06 30.43
CA ILE A 68 7.34 -2.81 29.73
C ILE A 68 8.58 -3.01 28.85
N ALA A 69 9.68 -3.52 29.42
CA ALA A 69 10.90 -3.79 28.67
C ALA A 69 10.67 -4.76 27.49
N ALA A 70 9.85 -5.80 27.70
CA ALA A 70 9.48 -6.74 26.64
C ALA A 70 8.62 -6.07 25.54
N LEU A 71 7.72 -5.15 25.91
CA LEU A 71 6.92 -4.40 24.96
C LEU A 71 7.76 -3.39 24.18
N GLU A 72 8.69 -2.69 24.83
CA GLU A 72 9.63 -1.78 24.18
C GLU A 72 10.53 -2.50 23.17
N ALA A 73 11.05 -3.68 23.54
CA ALA A 73 11.82 -4.51 22.62
C ALA A 73 10.99 -4.96 21.40
N LYS A 74 9.72 -5.34 21.62
CA LYS A 74 8.80 -5.69 20.52
C LYS A 74 8.50 -4.49 19.63
N LEU A 75 8.32 -3.30 20.22
CA LEU A 75 8.05 -2.07 19.49
C LEU A 75 9.24 -1.74 18.59
N ALA A 76 10.46 -1.74 19.12
CA ALA A 76 11.68 -1.51 18.35
C ALA A 76 11.88 -2.53 17.21
N ALA A 77 11.54 -3.80 17.45
CA ALA A 77 11.59 -4.84 16.42
C ALA A 77 10.57 -4.58 15.30
N VAL A 78 9.32 -4.26 15.66
CA VAL A 78 8.25 -3.96 14.69
C VAL A 78 8.58 -2.71 13.87
N GLU A 79 9.10 -1.65 14.50
CA GLU A 79 9.53 -0.43 13.77
C GLU A 79 10.64 -0.71 12.77
N THR A 80 11.55 -1.63 13.09
CA THR A 80 12.60 -2.05 12.17
C THR A 80 12.02 -2.81 10.98
N LEU A 81 11.13 -3.78 11.25
CA LEU A 81 10.42 -4.52 10.20
C LEU A 81 9.59 -3.62 9.29
N VAL A 82 8.90 -2.62 9.85
CA VAL A 82 8.12 -1.66 9.07
C VAL A 82 9.04 -0.83 8.16
N ARG A 83 10.18 -0.35 8.67
CA ARG A 83 11.14 0.40 7.85
C ARG A 83 11.71 -0.44 6.71
N GLU A 84 12.06 -1.70 6.99
CA GLU A 84 12.53 -2.63 5.97
C GLU A 84 11.46 -2.93 4.92
N ALA A 85 10.22 -3.20 5.35
CA ALA A 85 9.11 -3.48 4.46
C ALA A 85 8.79 -2.27 3.56
N VAL A 86 8.79 -1.05 4.11
CA VAL A 86 8.57 0.19 3.34
C VAL A 86 9.72 0.42 2.35
N ALA A 87 10.97 0.19 2.75
CA ALA A 87 12.12 0.30 1.85
C ALA A 87 12.02 -0.71 0.69
N ALA A 88 11.74 -1.98 1.00
CA ALA A 88 11.54 -3.04 0.01
C ALA A 88 10.39 -2.71 -0.94
N PHE A 89 9.23 -2.30 -0.41
CA PHE A 89 8.07 -1.91 -1.21
C PHE A 89 8.39 -0.75 -2.15
N SER A 90 9.02 0.31 -1.63
CA SER A 90 9.37 1.48 -2.46
C SER A 90 10.37 1.14 -3.57
N SER A 91 11.30 0.21 -3.35
CA SER A 91 12.23 -0.26 -4.38
C SER A 91 11.54 -1.13 -5.44
N ALA A 92 10.61 -1.99 -5.02
CA ALA A 92 9.79 -2.81 -5.91
C ALA A 92 8.85 -1.95 -6.77
N GLU A 93 8.29 -0.89 -6.20
CA GLU A 93 7.44 0.04 -6.94
C GLU A 93 8.23 0.81 -8.00
N LYS A 94 9.41 1.34 -7.63
CA LYS A 94 10.30 2.05 -8.58
C LYS A 94 10.75 1.16 -9.73
N SER A 95 11.11 -0.10 -9.46
CA SER A 95 11.48 -1.06 -10.52
C SER A 95 10.30 -1.37 -11.44
N ARG A 96 9.10 -1.61 -10.88
CA ARG A 96 7.89 -1.83 -11.68
C ARG A 96 7.53 -0.61 -12.54
N GLN A 97 7.63 0.60 -12.01
CA GLN A 97 7.38 1.83 -12.76
C GLN A 97 8.40 1.99 -13.91
N LEU A 98 9.68 1.75 -13.64
CA LEU A 98 10.73 1.77 -14.66
C LEU A 98 10.46 0.75 -15.78
N ASP A 99 10.07 -0.48 -15.43
CA ASP A 99 9.79 -1.53 -16.41
C ASP A 99 8.58 -1.18 -17.29
N GLN A 100 7.53 -0.59 -16.71
CA GLN A 100 6.37 -0.11 -17.45
C GLN A 100 6.75 0.99 -18.44
N GLU A 101 7.54 1.97 -18.01
CA GLU A 101 8.00 3.07 -18.86
C GLU A 101 8.92 2.59 -19.99
N LEU A 102 9.83 1.65 -19.70
CA LEU A 102 10.69 1.06 -20.73
C LEU A 102 9.91 0.22 -21.74
N ALA A 103 8.93 -0.56 -21.27
CA ALA A 103 8.04 -1.34 -22.14
C ALA A 103 7.19 -0.41 -23.03
N ALA A 104 6.62 0.65 -22.45
CA ALA A 104 5.86 1.67 -23.19
C ALA A 104 6.72 2.42 -24.22
N ALA A 105 7.99 2.69 -23.89
CA ALA A 105 8.95 3.30 -24.79
C ALA A 105 9.46 2.35 -25.90
N GLY A 106 9.13 1.05 -25.83
CA GLY A 106 9.53 0.05 -26.81
C GLY A 106 11.00 -0.35 -26.70
N ALA A 107 11.53 -0.48 -25.48
CA ALA A 107 12.88 -1.01 -25.26
C ALA A 107 13.01 -2.43 -25.87
N VAL A 108 14.11 -2.67 -26.58
CA VAL A 108 14.43 -3.97 -27.19
C VAL A 108 14.96 -4.95 -26.14
N ASP A 109 15.79 -4.43 -25.23
CA ASP A 109 16.42 -5.17 -24.14
C ASP A 109 16.10 -4.46 -22.81
N LEU A 110 15.06 -4.95 -22.13
CA LEU A 110 14.57 -4.42 -20.86
C LEU A 110 15.63 -4.54 -19.75
N PRO A 111 16.24 -5.72 -19.48
CA PRO A 111 17.28 -5.86 -18.46
C PRO A 111 18.44 -4.89 -18.62
N THR A 112 18.96 -4.73 -19.84
CA THR A 112 20.09 -3.82 -20.09
C THR A 112 19.70 -2.36 -19.91
N ALA A 113 18.53 -1.95 -20.41
CA ALA A 113 18.04 -0.59 -20.21
C ALA A 113 17.76 -0.28 -18.73
N ALA A 114 17.20 -1.24 -17.98
CA ALA A 114 16.95 -1.10 -16.55
C ALA A 114 18.25 -0.98 -15.75
N ALA A 115 19.27 -1.79 -16.06
CA ALA A 115 20.58 -1.69 -15.42
C ALA A 115 21.25 -0.32 -15.62
N LEU A 116 21.05 0.29 -16.80
CA LEU A 116 21.59 1.63 -17.10
C LEU A 116 20.84 2.76 -16.39
N LEU A 117 19.52 2.61 -16.16
CA LEU A 117 18.69 3.63 -15.53
C LEU A 117 18.58 3.51 -14.01
N GLY A 118 18.89 2.34 -13.45
CA GLY A 118 18.79 2.05 -12.02
C GLY A 118 19.38 3.14 -11.13
N PRO A 119 20.64 3.58 -11.34
CA PRO A 119 21.25 4.64 -10.53
C PRO A 119 20.51 5.99 -10.61
N ALA A 120 20.02 6.39 -11.80
CA ALA A 120 19.33 7.66 -11.99
C ALA A 120 17.96 7.68 -11.31
N VAL A 121 17.21 6.57 -11.37
CA VAL A 121 15.91 6.43 -10.69
C VAL A 121 16.07 6.29 -9.17
N GLN A 122 17.13 5.61 -8.71
CA GLN A 122 17.46 5.57 -7.28
C GLN A 122 17.82 6.96 -6.72
N ALA A 123 18.46 7.82 -7.54
CA ALA A 123 18.74 9.21 -7.20
C ALA A 123 17.49 10.12 -7.21
N GLY A 124 16.30 9.60 -7.50
CA GLY A 124 15.03 10.34 -7.47
C GLY A 124 14.62 10.96 -8.81
N THR A 125 15.31 10.64 -9.90
CA THR A 125 14.87 11.07 -11.24
C THR A 125 13.58 10.33 -11.62
N ALA A 126 12.58 11.05 -12.11
CA ALA A 126 11.36 10.45 -12.62
C ALA A 126 11.67 9.46 -13.76
N ALA A 127 11.09 8.25 -13.72
CA ALA A 127 11.38 7.18 -14.67
C ALA A 127 11.21 7.62 -16.13
N ALA A 128 10.12 8.32 -16.46
CA ALA A 128 9.88 8.84 -17.81
C ALA A 128 10.97 9.80 -18.31
N ALA A 129 11.46 10.70 -17.45
CA ALA A 129 12.54 11.63 -17.82
C ALA A 129 13.88 10.90 -18.03
N ALA A 130 14.15 9.89 -17.20
CA ALA A 130 15.32 9.04 -17.33
C ALA A 130 15.28 8.23 -18.64
N VAL A 131 14.13 7.63 -18.98
CA VAL A 131 13.90 6.91 -20.23
C VAL A 131 14.05 7.83 -21.45
N ALA A 132 13.51 9.05 -21.41
CA ALA A 132 13.68 10.02 -22.48
C ALA A 132 15.16 10.38 -22.71
N SER A 133 15.92 10.56 -21.64
CA SER A 133 17.36 10.85 -21.70
C SER A 133 18.16 9.64 -22.23
N LEU A 134 17.77 8.42 -21.85
CA LEU A 134 18.35 7.19 -22.40
C LEU A 134 18.04 7.03 -23.89
N LYS A 135 16.82 7.37 -24.32
CA LYS A 135 16.41 7.30 -25.73
C LYS A 135 17.19 8.27 -26.61
N GLN A 136 17.51 9.46 -26.11
CA GLN A 136 18.35 10.44 -26.81
C GLN A 136 19.81 9.99 -26.91
N SER A 137 20.38 9.49 -25.81
CA SER A 137 21.80 9.09 -25.76
C SER A 137 22.09 7.72 -26.39
N LYS A 138 21.15 6.78 -26.32
CA LYS A 138 21.29 5.39 -26.80
C LYS A 138 20.05 4.93 -27.57
N PRO A 139 19.77 5.51 -28.76
CA PRO A 139 18.56 5.20 -29.52
C PRO A 139 18.48 3.75 -30.00
N PHE A 140 19.60 3.04 -30.12
CA PHE A 140 19.65 1.64 -30.55
C PHE A 140 19.05 0.65 -29.53
N LEU A 141 18.88 1.06 -28.27
CA LEU A 141 18.20 0.24 -27.25
C LEU A 141 16.67 0.25 -27.42
N PHE A 142 16.14 1.14 -28.25
CA PHE A 142 14.70 1.30 -28.46
C PHE A 142 14.33 0.86 -29.87
N ARG A 143 13.15 0.26 -30.00
CA ARG A 143 12.58 -0.02 -31.31
C ARG A 143 12.33 1.33 -31.99
N LYS A 144 12.86 1.46 -33.22
CA LYS A 144 12.43 2.55 -34.10
C LYS A 144 10.92 2.43 -34.24
N PRO A 145 10.17 3.54 -34.21
CA PRO A 145 8.75 3.50 -34.52
C PRO A 145 8.64 2.90 -35.92
N GLN A 146 8.20 1.64 -36.01
CA GLN A 146 7.85 1.06 -37.28
C GLN A 146 6.72 1.94 -37.80
N ALA A 147 6.96 2.63 -38.90
CA ALA A 147 5.89 3.30 -39.62
C ALA A 147 4.81 2.24 -39.80
N SER A 148 3.66 2.44 -39.15
CA SER A 148 2.53 1.53 -39.23
C SER A 148 2.18 1.42 -40.70
N SER A 149 2.60 0.31 -41.31
CA SER A 149 2.29 0.06 -42.71
C SER A 149 0.78 0.09 -42.82
N ALA A 150 0.25 1.02 -43.61
CA ALA A 150 -1.19 1.23 -43.78
C ALA A 150 -1.94 0.00 -44.35
N MET A 151 -1.21 -1.06 -44.72
CA MET A 151 -1.75 -2.35 -45.15
C MET A 151 -1.66 -3.46 -44.08
N GLY A 152 -1.28 -3.15 -42.84
CA GLY A 152 -1.34 -4.08 -41.72
C GLY A 152 -2.80 -4.35 -41.36
N ALA A 153 -3.30 -5.52 -41.78
CA ALA A 153 -4.65 -6.00 -41.54
C ALA A 153 -5.13 -5.57 -40.15
N ALA A 154 -6.23 -4.82 -40.12
CA ALA A 154 -7.06 -4.73 -38.93
C ALA A 154 -7.34 -6.18 -38.53
N SER A 155 -6.60 -6.67 -37.53
CA SER A 155 -6.99 -7.84 -36.76
C SER A 155 -8.45 -7.57 -36.44
N LYS A 156 -9.35 -8.30 -37.10
CA LYS A 156 -10.77 -8.30 -36.79
C LYS A 156 -10.79 -8.73 -35.32
N ARG A 157 -10.77 -7.75 -34.41
CA ARG A 157 -10.86 -8.01 -32.98
C ARG A 157 -12.06 -8.91 -32.84
N ASP A 158 -11.82 -10.13 -32.38
CA ASP A 158 -12.86 -11.11 -32.24
C ASP A 158 -13.94 -10.48 -31.36
N PRO A 159 -15.14 -10.18 -31.90
CA PRO A 159 -16.17 -9.49 -31.14
C PRO A 159 -16.58 -10.28 -29.90
N LEU A 160 -16.36 -11.60 -29.88
CA LEU A 160 -16.56 -12.44 -28.70
C LEU A 160 -15.58 -12.13 -27.58
N ALA A 161 -14.31 -11.84 -27.90
CA ALA A 161 -13.29 -11.55 -26.90
C ALA A 161 -13.61 -10.23 -26.16
N ALA A 162 -14.08 -9.21 -26.89
CA ALA A 162 -14.49 -7.94 -26.30
C ALA A 162 -15.70 -8.09 -25.36
N LEU A 163 -16.70 -8.90 -25.74
CA LEU A 163 -17.87 -9.18 -24.90
C LEU A 163 -17.51 -9.98 -23.64
N ALA A 164 -16.54 -10.90 -23.74
CA ALA A 164 -16.05 -11.67 -22.60
C ALA A 164 -15.32 -10.78 -21.57
N GLU A 165 -14.42 -9.90 -22.04
CA GLU A 165 -13.72 -8.95 -21.18
C GLU A 165 -14.70 -7.99 -20.49
N GLN A 166 -15.71 -7.51 -21.21
CA GLN A 166 -16.72 -6.62 -20.65
C GLN A 166 -17.57 -7.31 -19.56
N ALA A 167 -17.95 -8.58 -19.77
CA ALA A 167 -18.68 -9.35 -18.76
C ALA A 167 -17.83 -9.61 -17.50
N LEU A 168 -16.53 -9.89 -17.66
CA LEU A 168 -15.59 -10.06 -16.55
C LEU A 168 -15.34 -8.77 -15.77
N ALA A 169 -15.17 -7.64 -16.48
CA ALA A 169 -14.86 -6.36 -15.86
C ALA A 169 -16.04 -5.78 -15.08
N THR A 170 -17.26 -5.98 -15.57
CA THR A 170 -18.47 -5.40 -14.95
C THR A 170 -19.16 -6.33 -13.97
N GLY A 171 -19.06 -7.65 -14.16
CA GLY A 171 -19.82 -8.63 -13.39
C GLY A 171 -21.34 -8.56 -13.64
N ASP A 172 -21.79 -7.81 -14.64
CA ASP A 172 -23.22 -7.65 -14.93
C ASP A 172 -23.78 -8.89 -15.64
N LYS A 173 -24.90 -9.40 -15.13
CA LYS A 173 -25.66 -10.51 -15.72
C LYS A 173 -26.07 -10.24 -17.16
N ARG A 174 -26.38 -8.99 -17.52
CA ARG A 174 -26.77 -8.64 -18.90
C ARG A 174 -25.61 -8.81 -19.88
N ALA A 175 -24.44 -8.28 -19.54
CA ALA A 175 -23.23 -8.42 -20.35
C ALA A 175 -22.83 -9.89 -20.55
N LEU A 176 -22.98 -10.72 -19.50
CA LEU A 176 -22.75 -12.16 -19.59
C LEU A 176 -23.73 -12.86 -20.55
N LEU A 177 -25.02 -12.51 -20.51
CA LEU A 177 -26.03 -13.10 -21.39
C LEU A 177 -25.81 -12.72 -22.86
N ASP A 178 -25.38 -11.49 -23.13
CA ASP A 178 -25.06 -11.05 -24.48
C ASP A 178 -23.85 -11.80 -25.05
N TYR A 179 -22.81 -12.03 -24.24
CA TYR A 179 -21.69 -12.92 -24.60
C TYR A 179 -22.14 -14.35 -24.89
N LEU A 180 -22.96 -14.95 -24.02
CA LEU A 180 -23.45 -16.32 -24.20
C LEU A 180 -24.35 -16.46 -25.44
N ARG A 181 -25.15 -15.44 -25.76
CA ARG A 181 -25.97 -15.40 -26.98
C ARG A 181 -25.08 -15.32 -28.22
N ALA A 182 -24.10 -14.42 -28.23
CA ALA A 182 -23.14 -14.29 -29.32
C ALA A 182 -22.35 -15.61 -29.53
N ARG A 183 -21.96 -16.29 -28.45
CA ARG A 183 -21.24 -17.58 -28.50
C ARG A 183 -22.08 -18.76 -29.01
N ARG A 184 -23.41 -18.71 -28.85
CA ARG A 184 -24.32 -19.78 -29.31
C ARG A 184 -24.76 -19.58 -30.78
N GLY A 185 -24.76 -18.34 -31.27
CA GLY A 185 -25.25 -17.98 -32.60
C GLY A 185 -24.17 -17.76 -33.67
N GLY A 186 -22.89 -17.76 -33.30
CA GLY A 186 -21.74 -17.74 -34.20
C GLY A 186 -21.08 -19.11 -34.28
#